data_AF-A0A1V9VW74-F1
#
_entry.id   AF-A0A1V9VW74-F1
#
_cell.length_a   1.000
_cell.length_b   1.000
_cell.length_c   1.000
_cell.angle_alpha   90.00
_cell.angle_beta   90.00
_cell.angle_gamma   90.00
#
_symmetry.space_group_name_H-M   'P 1'
#
loop_
_entity.id
_entity.type
_entity.pdbx_description
1 polymer ?
#
loop_
_entity_poly.entity_id
_entity_poly.type
_entity_poly.pdbx_seq_one_letter_code
_entity_poly.pdbx_strand_id
1 'polypeptide(L)'
;MTNKRQDVIINKYQPKKKQNLKIYGFIESKLSEGGRELFKECGTFNQFITTKDKEKTKRTKGNDCKNRFCPLCSWRKSCKDAMKIATMMGVIKLEEKKEFLFLTLTTPNIKGDAVRSEIDRFNKAFKKIFDRAQVKRSIKGYIRKLEMTYNKERDDYNPHFHVLLCVNKSYFTDKRYYNPHFHVLLCVNKSYFTDKRYYIPHKEWLSMWREATDILEITQVHIQKVQLIREGNAVNEIAKYSAKDYEMSVSREVFDVFYSALKGRQLIVYGGLFKEYALKYENGELDKYKTKDKNEYFYKLIARWNPDLLKFHQEYAELTEAEQLQYKGSLQEEIEIEK
;
A
#
# COMPACT_ATOMS: atom_id res chain seq x y z
N MET A 1 -12.50 -16.07 -28.06
CA MET A 1 -11.26 -15.27 -28.08
C MET A 1 -10.43 -15.67 -26.87
N THR A 2 -9.26 -16.28 -27.08
CA THR A 2 -8.40 -16.76 -25.99
C THR A 2 -7.73 -15.59 -25.29
N ASN A 3 -7.93 -15.45 -23.97
CA ASN A 3 -7.21 -14.45 -23.17
C ASN A 3 -5.70 -14.64 -23.35
N LYS A 4 -4.99 -13.58 -23.76
CA LYS A 4 -3.53 -13.62 -23.95
C LYS A 4 -2.86 -13.97 -22.61
N ARG A 5 -2.19 -15.12 -22.56
CA ARG A 5 -1.40 -15.60 -21.41
C ARG A 5 -0.44 -14.49 -20.96
N GLN A 6 -0.61 -13.99 -19.75
CA GLN A 6 0.15 -12.83 -19.27
C GLN A 6 1.49 -13.24 -18.69
N ASP A 7 2.54 -13.18 -19.51
CA ASP A 7 3.92 -13.20 -19.03
C ASP A 7 4.14 -12.03 -18.04
N VAL A 8 4.38 -12.34 -16.77
CA VAL A 8 4.57 -11.36 -15.69
C VAL A 8 5.82 -10.48 -15.91
N ILE A 9 6.86 -11.01 -16.56
CA ILE A 9 8.09 -10.27 -16.83
C ILE A 9 7.83 -9.21 -17.92
N ILE A 10 7.21 -9.61 -19.03
CA ILE A 10 6.90 -8.69 -20.13
C ILE A 10 5.83 -7.67 -19.72
N ASN A 11 4.77 -8.10 -19.02
CA ASN A 11 3.63 -7.23 -18.74
C ASN A 11 3.78 -6.38 -17.47
N LYS A 12 4.58 -6.80 -16.48
CA LYS A 12 4.71 -6.09 -15.18
C LYS A 12 6.13 -5.59 -14.91
N TYR A 13 7.16 -6.43 -15.06
CA TYR A 13 8.55 -6.01 -14.80
C TYR A 13 9.10 -5.05 -15.85
N GLN A 14 8.93 -5.33 -17.15
CA GLN A 14 9.49 -4.51 -18.22
C GLN A 14 8.99 -3.06 -18.24
N PRO A 15 7.68 -2.76 -18.14
CA PRO A 15 7.20 -1.38 -18.01
C PRO A 15 7.75 -0.68 -16.76
N LYS A 16 7.80 -1.39 -15.62
CA LYS A 16 8.34 -0.86 -14.36
C LYS A 16 9.85 -0.62 -14.40
N LYS A 17 10.61 -1.40 -15.17
CA LYS A 17 12.05 -1.18 -15.38
C LYS A 17 12.29 0.04 -16.27
N LYS A 18 11.54 0.22 -17.36
CA LYS A 18 11.58 1.46 -18.16
C LYS A 18 11.22 2.69 -17.31
N GLN A 19 10.21 2.56 -16.45
CA GLN A 19 9.81 3.64 -15.53
C GLN A 19 10.83 3.92 -14.42
N ASN A 20 11.55 2.89 -13.94
CA ASN A 20 12.71 3.04 -13.04
C ASN A 20 13.84 3.85 -13.71
N LEU A 21 14.16 3.57 -14.97
CA LEU A 21 15.16 4.34 -15.72
C LEU A 21 14.72 5.80 -15.94
N LYS A 22 13.44 6.05 -16.21
CA LYS A 22 12.90 7.43 -16.30
C LYS A 22 13.06 8.19 -14.98
N ILE A 23 12.68 7.58 -13.85
CA ILE A 23 12.79 8.21 -12.52
C ILE A 23 14.26 8.35 -12.09
N TYR A 24 15.16 7.47 -12.53
CA TYR A 24 16.60 7.59 -12.27
C TYR A 24 17.13 8.97 -12.71
N GLY A 25 16.78 9.42 -13.92
CA GLY A 25 17.14 10.75 -14.44
C GLY A 25 16.51 11.96 -13.72
N PHE A 26 15.66 11.74 -12.71
CA PHE A 26 15.15 12.80 -11.81
C PHE A 26 15.72 12.70 -10.39
N ILE A 27 16.08 11.49 -9.93
CA ILE A 27 16.55 11.24 -8.56
C ILE A 27 18.07 11.18 -8.42
N GLU A 28 18.83 10.95 -9.50
CA GLU A 28 20.27 10.65 -9.45
C GLU A 28 21.10 11.68 -8.65
N SER A 29 20.83 12.97 -8.81
CA SER A 29 21.52 14.07 -8.09
C SER A 29 21.17 14.14 -6.61
N LYS A 30 20.19 13.35 -6.16
CA LYS A 30 19.68 13.28 -4.79
C LYS A 30 20.00 11.94 -4.11
N LEU A 31 20.93 11.16 -4.67
CA LEU A 31 21.42 9.87 -4.18
C LEU A 31 22.95 9.91 -3.98
N SER A 32 23.46 9.07 -3.06
CA SER A 32 24.90 8.78 -2.97
C SER A 32 25.37 7.98 -4.18
N GLU A 33 26.69 7.83 -4.37
CA GLU A 33 27.27 7.05 -5.46
C GLU A 33 26.76 5.59 -5.53
N GLY A 34 26.97 4.79 -4.49
CA GLY A 34 26.38 3.45 -4.42
C GLY A 34 24.83 3.45 -4.46
N GLY A 35 24.19 4.54 -4.01
CA GLY A 35 22.75 4.73 -4.15
C GLY A 35 22.30 4.87 -5.61
N ARG A 36 23.08 5.57 -6.45
CA ARG A 36 22.85 5.71 -7.90
C ARG A 36 23.00 4.36 -8.60
N GLU A 37 24.09 3.64 -8.33
CA GLU A 37 24.35 2.30 -8.87
C GLU A 37 23.21 1.33 -8.52
N LEU A 38 22.88 1.18 -7.23
CA LEU A 38 21.79 0.31 -6.78
C LEU A 38 20.45 0.67 -7.43
N PHE A 39 20.11 1.96 -7.56
CA PHE A 39 18.85 2.39 -8.18
C PHE A 39 18.81 2.08 -9.69
N LYS A 40 19.92 2.30 -10.40
CA LYS A 40 20.07 2.02 -11.83
C LYS A 40 20.03 0.52 -12.12
N GLU A 41 20.69 -0.29 -11.29
CA GLU A 41 20.70 -1.75 -11.41
C GLU A 41 19.45 -2.43 -10.84
N CYS A 42 18.56 -1.71 -10.17
CA CYS A 42 17.37 -2.31 -9.57
C CYS A 42 16.56 -3.16 -10.56
N GLY A 43 16.42 -4.45 -10.26
CA GLY A 43 15.69 -5.43 -11.04
C GLY A 43 16.30 -5.78 -12.40
N THR A 44 17.60 -5.51 -12.64
CA THR A 44 18.30 -6.00 -13.85
C THR A 44 18.47 -7.52 -13.82
N PHE A 45 18.45 -8.15 -12.65
CA PHE A 45 18.42 -9.60 -12.48
C PHE A 45 17.22 -10.02 -11.61
N ASN A 46 16.41 -10.96 -12.11
CA ASN A 46 15.34 -11.61 -11.34
C ASN A 46 15.36 -13.12 -11.60
N GLN A 47 15.19 -13.92 -10.55
CA GLN A 47 15.00 -15.36 -10.64
C GLN A 47 13.59 -15.70 -10.14
N PHE A 48 12.89 -16.53 -10.89
CA PHE A 48 11.57 -17.05 -10.57
C PHE A 48 11.55 -18.57 -10.62
N ILE A 49 10.51 -19.14 -10.01
CA ILE A 49 10.06 -20.51 -10.23
C ILE A 49 8.66 -20.47 -10.82
N THR A 50 8.33 -21.41 -11.71
CA THR A 50 7.03 -21.45 -12.40
C THR A 50 6.51 -22.87 -12.59
N THR A 51 5.18 -22.99 -12.62
CA THR A 51 4.43 -24.24 -12.84
C THR A 51 4.69 -24.81 -14.24
N LYS A 52 4.32 -26.08 -14.48
CA LYS A 52 4.55 -26.76 -15.76
C LYS A 52 3.84 -26.08 -16.94
N ASP A 53 2.65 -25.54 -16.69
CA ASP A 53 1.85 -24.73 -17.63
C ASP A 53 2.35 -23.27 -17.79
N LYS A 54 3.30 -22.84 -16.94
CA LYS A 54 3.83 -21.48 -16.81
C LYS A 54 2.78 -20.42 -16.40
N GLU A 55 1.65 -20.81 -15.82
CA GLU A 55 0.58 -19.89 -15.40
C GLU A 55 0.84 -19.24 -14.02
N LYS A 56 1.53 -19.94 -13.11
CA LYS A 56 1.89 -19.40 -11.78
C LYS A 56 3.39 -19.23 -11.69
N THR A 57 3.82 -18.07 -11.22
CA THR A 57 5.22 -17.67 -11.15
C THR A 57 5.52 -16.97 -9.84
N LYS A 58 6.53 -17.44 -9.09
CA LYS A 58 6.95 -16.90 -7.80
C LYS A 58 8.40 -16.42 -7.90
N ARG A 59 8.67 -15.16 -7.56
CA ARG A 59 10.04 -14.62 -7.56
C ARG A 59 10.81 -15.16 -6.35
N THR A 60 11.98 -15.76 -6.59
CA THR A 60 12.84 -16.34 -5.55
C THR A 60 14.11 -15.53 -5.30
N LYS A 61 14.68 -14.86 -6.32
CA LYS A 61 15.87 -13.98 -6.16
C LYS A 61 15.79 -12.74 -7.06
N GLY A 62 16.65 -11.76 -6.80
CA GLY A 62 16.91 -10.62 -7.68
C GLY A 62 17.48 -9.40 -6.95
N ASN A 63 17.93 -8.38 -7.67
CA ASN A 63 18.60 -7.20 -7.09
C ASN A 63 17.63 -6.03 -6.86
N ASP A 64 17.27 -5.74 -5.59
CA ASP A 64 16.34 -4.65 -5.25
C ASP A 64 17.06 -3.49 -4.53
N CYS A 65 16.97 -2.27 -5.06
CA CYS A 65 17.56 -1.08 -4.44
C CYS A 65 16.88 -0.61 -3.14
N LYS A 66 15.71 -1.17 -2.82
CA LYS A 66 14.83 -0.84 -1.67
C LYS A 66 14.40 0.64 -1.59
N ASN A 67 14.70 1.47 -2.58
CA ASN A 67 14.30 2.87 -2.62
C ASN A 67 12.79 3.01 -2.91
N ARG A 68 12.09 3.82 -2.11
CA ARG A 68 10.63 4.05 -2.21
C ARG A 68 10.16 4.65 -3.53
N PHE A 69 11.02 5.40 -4.22
CA PHE A 69 10.72 6.01 -5.51
C PHE A 69 11.01 5.07 -6.69
N CYS A 70 11.62 3.89 -6.46
CA CYS A 70 11.79 2.89 -7.51
C CYS A 70 10.47 2.15 -7.78
N PRO A 71 9.91 2.17 -9.01
CA PRO A 71 8.64 1.52 -9.35
C PRO A 71 8.61 0.00 -9.11
N LEU A 72 9.77 -0.66 -9.20
CA LEU A 72 9.93 -2.10 -8.94
C LEU A 72 9.90 -2.39 -7.44
N CYS A 73 10.72 -1.71 -6.63
CA CYS A 73 10.74 -1.90 -5.18
C CYS A 73 9.43 -1.46 -4.53
N SER A 74 8.82 -0.37 -5.00
CA SER A 74 7.52 0.10 -4.54
C SER A 74 6.43 -0.94 -4.84
N TRP A 75 6.37 -1.49 -6.06
CA TRP A 75 5.48 -2.59 -6.46
C TRP A 75 5.66 -3.87 -5.64
N ARG A 76 6.89 -4.30 -5.35
CA ARG A 76 7.10 -5.47 -4.50
C ARG A 76 6.76 -5.20 -3.04
N LYS A 77 7.05 -3.99 -2.55
CA LYS A 77 6.68 -3.58 -1.20
C LYS A 77 5.17 -3.58 -1.01
N SER A 78 4.38 -3.11 -1.97
CA SER A 78 2.92 -3.18 -1.86
C SER A 78 2.42 -4.61 -1.75
N CYS A 79 2.92 -5.55 -2.56
CA CYS A 79 2.47 -6.95 -2.51
C CYS A 79 2.79 -7.64 -1.17
N LYS A 80 3.92 -7.28 -0.54
CA LYS A 80 4.27 -7.71 0.83
C LYS A 80 3.41 -7.02 1.89
N ASP A 81 3.17 -5.71 1.76
CA ASP A 81 2.32 -4.95 2.68
C ASP A 81 0.86 -5.45 2.62
N ALA A 82 0.35 -5.83 1.43
CA ALA A 82 -0.95 -6.47 1.25
C ALA A 82 -1.05 -7.79 2.02
N MET A 83 -0.08 -8.70 1.86
CA MET A 83 -0.05 -9.97 2.58
C MET A 83 0.01 -9.76 4.11
N LYS A 84 0.83 -8.80 4.55
CA LYS A 84 0.92 -8.42 5.97
C LYS A 84 -0.42 -7.91 6.51
N ILE A 85 -1.05 -6.96 5.82
CA ILE A 85 -2.33 -6.34 6.23
C ILE A 85 -3.45 -7.39 6.24
N ALA A 86 -3.57 -8.21 5.19
CA ALA A 86 -4.55 -9.29 5.12
C ALA A 86 -4.38 -10.30 6.27
N THR A 87 -3.14 -10.72 6.55
CA THR A 87 -2.84 -11.63 7.67
C THR A 87 -3.27 -11.01 9.00
N MET A 88 -2.83 -9.79 9.32
CA MET A 88 -3.20 -9.13 10.58
C MET A 88 -4.72 -8.93 10.71
N MET A 89 -5.41 -8.54 9.64
CA MET A 89 -6.86 -8.40 9.64
C MET A 89 -7.56 -9.73 9.94
N GLY A 90 -7.13 -10.83 9.30
CA GLY A 90 -7.68 -12.16 9.54
C GLY A 90 -7.54 -12.60 11.01
N VAL A 91 -6.36 -12.41 11.60
CA VAL A 91 -6.10 -12.81 13.00
C VAL A 91 -6.82 -11.93 14.01
N ILE A 92 -6.81 -10.60 13.83
CA ILE A 92 -7.55 -9.65 14.69
C ILE A 92 -9.07 -9.92 14.63
N LYS A 93 -9.60 -10.38 13.49
CA LYS A 93 -11.01 -10.78 13.37
C LYS A 93 -11.31 -12.08 14.12
N LEU A 94 -10.40 -13.05 14.07
CA LEU A 94 -10.53 -14.38 14.69
C LEU A 94 -10.30 -14.36 16.21
N GLU A 95 -9.13 -13.92 16.66
CA GLU A 95 -8.68 -13.95 18.06
C GLU A 95 -9.36 -12.83 18.87
N GLU A 96 -9.15 -11.58 18.43
CA GLU A 96 -9.58 -10.36 19.14
C GLU A 96 -11.07 -10.04 18.92
N LYS A 97 -11.72 -10.75 17.99
CA LYS A 97 -13.15 -10.66 17.67
C LYS A 97 -13.57 -9.22 17.27
N LYS A 98 -12.74 -8.53 16.47
CA LYS A 98 -12.92 -7.16 15.97
C LYS A 98 -13.30 -7.14 14.46
N GLU A 99 -13.63 -5.98 13.89
CA GLU A 99 -14.13 -5.79 12.50
C GLU A 99 -13.40 -4.61 11.79
N PHE A 100 -13.82 -4.19 10.57
CA PHE A 100 -13.17 -3.12 9.74
C PHE A 100 -14.17 -2.18 8.94
N LEU A 101 -13.74 -1.00 8.43
CA LEU A 101 -14.43 0.12 7.65
C LEU A 101 -13.33 0.74 6.75
N PHE A 102 -13.51 1.97 6.29
CA PHE A 102 -12.67 2.89 5.54
C PHE A 102 -13.21 4.32 5.83
N LEU A 103 -12.51 5.18 6.61
CA LEU A 103 -12.95 6.58 6.91
C LEU A 103 -12.16 7.63 6.12
N THR A 104 -12.70 8.05 5.00
CA THR A 104 -12.19 9.13 4.18
C THR A 104 -12.33 10.52 4.84
N LEU A 105 -11.31 11.04 5.54
CA LEU A 105 -11.16 12.49 5.82
C LEU A 105 -10.92 13.25 4.49
N THR A 106 -11.02 14.59 4.43
CA THR A 106 -10.81 15.33 3.17
C THR A 106 -10.16 16.69 3.41
N THR A 107 -9.51 17.27 2.40
CA THR A 107 -9.04 18.68 2.37
C THR A 107 -8.99 19.22 0.95
N PRO A 108 -8.93 20.55 0.75
CA PRO A 108 -8.67 21.16 -0.55
C PRO A 108 -7.35 20.68 -1.18
N ASN A 109 -7.25 20.76 -2.51
CA ASN A 109 -5.97 20.58 -3.20
C ASN A 109 -5.05 21.77 -2.91
N ILE A 110 -3.75 21.56 -3.09
CA ILE A 110 -2.71 22.54 -2.76
C ILE A 110 -1.68 22.63 -3.88
N LYS A 111 -1.00 23.79 -3.95
CA LYS A 111 0.17 23.98 -4.81
C LYS A 111 1.42 23.33 -4.21
N GLY A 112 2.40 23.06 -5.08
CA GLY A 112 3.54 22.17 -4.78
C GLY A 112 4.44 22.63 -3.63
N ASP A 113 4.53 23.93 -3.42
CA ASP A 113 5.22 24.61 -2.31
C ASP A 113 4.59 24.27 -0.94
N ALA A 114 3.27 24.30 -0.85
CA ALA A 114 2.52 24.03 0.38
C ALA A 114 2.48 22.55 0.78
N VAL A 115 2.78 21.62 -0.14
CA VAL A 115 2.62 20.16 0.06
C VAL A 115 3.30 19.64 1.31
N ARG A 116 4.56 20.04 1.56
CA ARG A 116 5.34 19.48 2.66
C ARG A 116 4.76 19.91 4.01
N SER A 117 4.49 21.21 4.18
CA SER A 117 3.86 21.78 5.37
C SER A 117 2.46 21.23 5.61
N GLU A 118 1.70 20.97 4.54
CA GLU A 118 0.34 20.47 4.65
C GLU A 118 0.30 19.02 5.14
N ILE A 119 1.21 18.16 4.66
CA ILE A 119 1.40 16.82 5.22
C ILE A 119 1.77 16.90 6.72
N ASP A 120 2.56 17.88 7.15
CA ASP A 120 2.86 18.09 8.57
C ASP A 120 1.66 18.58 9.38
N ARG A 121 0.83 19.48 8.83
CA ARG A 121 -0.47 19.87 9.41
C ARG A 121 -1.39 18.67 9.58
N PHE A 122 -1.48 17.79 8.57
CA PHE A 122 -2.31 16.59 8.61
C PHE A 122 -1.83 15.55 9.61
N ASN A 123 -0.52 15.33 9.73
CA ASN A 123 0.04 14.45 10.77
C ASN A 123 -0.31 14.97 12.18
N LYS A 124 -0.25 16.30 12.40
CA LYS A 124 -0.66 16.95 13.66
C LYS A 124 -2.18 16.82 13.90
N ALA A 125 -3.01 17.11 12.90
CA ALA A 125 -4.47 17.03 12.98
C ALA A 125 -4.95 15.58 13.25
N PHE A 126 -4.37 14.60 12.55
CA PHE A 126 -4.60 13.18 12.81
C PHE A 126 -4.26 12.84 14.27
N LYS A 127 -3.08 13.24 14.76
CA LYS A 127 -2.71 13.03 16.16
C LYS A 127 -3.70 13.68 17.13
N LYS A 128 -4.11 14.93 16.92
CA LYS A 128 -5.13 15.62 17.75
C LYS A 128 -6.41 14.78 17.86
N ILE A 129 -6.98 14.31 16.73
CA ILE A 129 -8.16 13.43 16.74
C ILE A 129 -7.90 12.15 17.54
N PHE A 130 -6.79 11.46 17.25
CA PHE A 130 -6.48 10.19 17.91
C PHE A 130 -6.06 10.31 19.37
N ASP A 131 -5.83 11.53 19.85
CA ASP A 131 -5.62 11.80 21.26
C ASP A 131 -6.91 12.09 22.05
N ARG A 132 -8.03 12.44 21.40
CA ARG A 132 -9.32 12.73 22.05
C ARG A 132 -9.81 11.52 22.86
N ALA A 133 -10.32 11.75 24.07
CA ALA A 133 -10.75 10.70 25.00
C ALA A 133 -11.85 9.78 24.41
N GLN A 134 -12.83 10.37 23.71
CA GLN A 134 -13.87 9.62 23.00
C GLN A 134 -13.24 8.69 21.95
N VAL A 135 -12.30 9.20 21.13
CA VAL A 135 -11.60 8.42 20.10
C VAL A 135 -10.71 7.34 20.73
N LYS A 136 -9.94 7.60 21.78
CA LYS A 136 -9.17 6.54 22.49
C LYS A 136 -10.05 5.45 23.12
N ARG A 137 -11.18 5.84 23.71
CA ARG A 137 -12.17 4.90 24.28
C ARG A 137 -12.78 4.04 23.18
N SER A 138 -13.13 4.69 22.08
CA SER A 138 -13.68 4.10 20.87
C SER A 138 -12.72 3.08 20.25
N ILE A 139 -11.47 3.48 20.11
CA ILE A 139 -10.56 2.94 19.11
C ILE A 139 -9.33 2.27 19.73
N LYS A 140 -9.04 1.07 19.24
CA LYS A 140 -8.03 0.14 19.76
C LYS A 140 -6.77 0.02 18.89
N GLY A 141 -6.73 0.54 17.66
CA GLY A 141 -5.52 0.53 16.82
C GLY A 141 -5.75 0.75 15.34
N TYR A 142 -4.73 1.18 14.58
CA TYR A 142 -4.81 1.66 13.19
C TYR A 142 -3.62 1.26 12.29
N ILE A 143 -3.78 1.38 10.97
CA ILE A 143 -2.71 1.46 9.97
C ILE A 143 -2.97 2.67 9.08
N ARG A 144 -2.15 3.72 9.15
CA ARG A 144 -2.22 4.87 8.24
C ARG A 144 -1.16 4.86 7.17
N LYS A 145 -1.58 4.86 5.90
CA LYS A 145 -0.72 5.14 4.75
C LYS A 145 -0.82 6.60 4.35
N LEU A 146 0.28 7.24 3.96
CA LEU A 146 0.31 8.48 3.17
C LEU A 146 0.40 8.12 1.68
N GLU A 147 -0.45 8.72 0.86
CA GLU A 147 -0.40 8.73 -0.60
C GLU A 147 -0.36 10.18 -1.11
N MET A 148 0.09 10.38 -2.33
CA MET A 148 0.01 11.66 -3.02
C MET A 148 -0.29 11.43 -4.49
N THR A 149 -1.23 12.20 -5.02
CA THR A 149 -1.56 12.26 -6.46
C THR A 149 -1.30 13.67 -6.98
N TYR A 150 -1.13 13.79 -8.30
CA TYR A 150 -0.90 15.05 -9.01
C TYR A 150 -1.86 15.17 -10.20
N ASN A 151 -2.53 16.32 -10.33
CA ASN A 151 -3.39 16.63 -11.46
C ASN A 151 -2.65 17.56 -12.43
N LYS A 152 -2.42 17.08 -13.67
CA LYS A 152 -1.71 17.82 -14.71
C LYS A 152 -2.48 19.02 -15.28
N GLU A 153 -3.82 18.97 -15.29
CA GLU A 153 -4.66 20.02 -15.88
C GLU A 153 -4.78 21.25 -14.97
N ARG A 154 -4.82 21.04 -13.66
CA ARG A 154 -4.88 22.10 -12.64
C ARG A 154 -3.53 22.49 -12.06
N ASP A 155 -2.49 21.71 -12.34
CA ASP A 155 -1.18 21.78 -11.68
C ASP A 155 -1.35 21.80 -10.15
N ASP A 156 -2.08 20.81 -9.62
CA ASP A 156 -2.32 20.70 -8.18
C ASP A 156 -1.99 19.32 -7.62
N TYR A 157 -1.63 19.32 -6.34
CA TYR A 157 -1.24 18.13 -5.59
C TYR A 157 -2.33 17.81 -4.57
N ASN A 158 -2.55 16.52 -4.39
CA ASN A 158 -3.50 15.97 -3.42
C ASN A 158 -2.79 14.94 -2.55
N PRO A 159 -2.07 15.37 -1.49
CA PRO A 159 -1.59 14.48 -0.45
C PRO A 159 -2.78 13.99 0.37
N HIS A 160 -2.98 12.68 0.39
CA HIS A 160 -4.13 12.05 1.02
C HIS A 160 -3.73 10.75 1.71
N PHE A 161 -4.48 10.27 2.69
CA PHE A 161 -4.09 9.08 3.47
C PHE A 161 -4.95 7.83 3.10
N HIS A 162 -4.46 6.60 3.33
CA HIS A 162 -5.17 5.32 3.08
C HIS A 162 -5.13 4.32 4.25
N VAL A 163 -6.29 3.91 4.78
CA VAL A 163 -6.46 3.44 6.17
C VAL A 163 -8.00 2.92 6.27
N LEU A 164 -8.43 1.88 7.07
CA LEU A 164 -9.72 1.04 7.24
C LEU A 164 -10.51 0.76 8.67
N LEU A 165 -11.64 1.37 9.15
CA LEU A 165 -12.18 1.28 10.59
C LEU A 165 -13.22 0.20 11.11
N CYS A 166 -13.07 -0.53 12.22
CA CYS A 166 -14.13 -1.41 12.78
C CYS A 166 -15.58 -0.85 12.96
N VAL A 167 -16.63 -1.38 12.27
CA VAL A 167 -18.07 -1.17 12.62
C VAL A 167 -19.04 -2.36 12.47
N ASN A 168 -20.24 -2.20 13.07
CA ASN A 168 -21.40 -3.09 12.98
C ASN A 168 -22.32 -2.85 11.74
N LYS A 169 -23.31 -3.72 11.51
CA LYS A 169 -23.91 -4.03 10.19
C LYS A 169 -25.00 -3.06 9.65
N SER A 170 -25.58 -2.20 10.48
CA SER A 170 -26.89 -1.54 10.21
C SER A 170 -26.83 -0.03 9.90
N TYR A 171 -25.83 0.43 9.13
CA TYR A 171 -25.49 1.87 9.05
C TYR A 171 -25.78 2.58 7.71
N PHE A 172 -26.09 1.87 6.62
CA PHE A 172 -25.99 2.45 5.26
C PHE A 172 -27.33 2.73 4.57
N THR A 173 -27.80 3.98 4.68
CA THR A 173 -28.76 4.59 3.74
C THR A 173 -28.26 5.95 3.26
N ASP A 174 -28.69 6.29 2.03
CA ASP A 174 -28.36 7.46 1.22
C ASP A 174 -26.97 7.50 0.54
N LYS A 175 -26.94 8.13 -0.64
CA LYS A 175 -25.81 8.28 -1.58
C LYS A 175 -25.85 9.70 -2.17
N ARG A 176 -24.70 10.36 -2.34
CA ARG A 176 -24.34 11.21 -3.51
C ARG A 176 -22.93 11.85 -3.41
N TYR A 177 -22.19 11.71 -4.52
CA TYR A 177 -21.06 12.48 -5.11
C TYR A 177 -19.82 12.98 -4.32
N TYR A 178 -18.75 13.21 -5.10
CA TYR A 178 -17.32 13.10 -4.76
C TYR A 178 -16.59 14.44 -4.55
N ASN A 179 -15.48 14.42 -3.78
CA ASN A 179 -14.36 15.39 -3.76
C ASN A 179 -13.21 14.84 -2.86
N PRO A 180 -11.92 15.29 -2.94
CA PRO A 180 -10.68 14.57 -2.53
C PRO A 180 -10.65 13.83 -1.16
N HIS A 181 -9.82 12.77 -1.00
CA HIS A 181 -10.13 11.64 -0.10
C HIS A 181 -8.95 11.02 0.72
N PHE A 182 -8.98 11.08 2.06
CA PHE A 182 -8.06 10.45 3.05
C PHE A 182 -8.69 9.26 3.81
N HIS A 183 -8.70 8.04 3.30
CA HIS A 183 -9.27 6.88 4.01
C HIS A 183 -8.63 6.71 5.45
N VAL A 184 -9.31 6.19 6.50
CA VAL A 184 -8.89 6.07 7.94
C VAL A 184 -9.16 4.63 8.47
N LEU A 185 -8.23 4.03 9.28
CA LEU A 185 -8.13 2.64 9.79
C LEU A 185 -8.16 2.62 11.27
N LEU A 186 -9.05 1.84 11.86
CA LEU A 186 -9.19 1.75 13.30
C LEU A 186 -9.78 0.39 13.70
N CYS A 187 -9.59 -0.02 14.94
CA CYS A 187 -10.16 -1.23 15.55
C CYS A 187 -11.11 -0.80 16.68
N VAL A 188 -12.28 -1.42 16.91
CA VAL A 188 -13.18 -1.08 18.03
C VAL A 188 -13.77 -2.33 18.69
N ASN A 189 -14.33 -2.19 19.89
CA ASN A 189 -15.01 -3.29 20.58
C ASN A 189 -16.37 -3.62 19.93
N LYS A 190 -16.80 -4.89 19.97
CA LYS A 190 -18.10 -5.34 19.40
C LYS A 190 -19.31 -4.51 19.82
N SER A 191 -19.32 -4.03 21.06
CA SER A 191 -20.41 -3.24 21.66
C SER A 191 -20.50 -1.78 21.18
N TYR A 192 -19.55 -1.29 20.38
CA TYR A 192 -19.42 0.12 20.04
C TYR A 192 -20.68 0.80 19.48
N PHE A 193 -21.49 0.07 18.71
CA PHE A 193 -22.66 0.59 18.00
C PHE A 193 -23.98 0.37 18.74
N THR A 194 -24.00 -0.52 19.73
CA THR A 194 -25.13 -0.70 20.64
C THR A 194 -25.00 0.21 21.85
N ASP A 195 -23.77 0.56 22.23
CA ASP A 195 -23.46 1.38 23.40
C ASP A 195 -23.10 2.83 22.99
N LYS A 196 -24.05 3.74 23.23
CA LYS A 196 -23.91 5.18 22.96
C LYS A 196 -22.69 5.83 23.63
N ARG A 197 -22.07 5.20 24.65
CA ARG A 197 -20.85 5.69 25.33
C ARG A 197 -19.58 5.59 24.48
N TYR A 198 -19.64 4.86 23.36
CA TYR A 198 -18.52 4.65 22.44
C TYR A 198 -18.80 5.25 21.05
N TYR A 199 -20.03 5.17 20.53
CA TYR A 199 -20.37 5.62 19.17
C TYR A 199 -20.04 7.10 18.87
N ILE A 200 -19.36 7.34 17.74
CA ILE A 200 -19.08 8.67 17.17
C ILE A 200 -19.85 8.83 15.85
N PRO A 201 -20.90 9.68 15.77
CA PRO A 201 -21.61 9.98 14.53
C PRO A 201 -20.78 10.75 13.50
N HIS A 202 -21.16 10.64 12.23
CA HIS A 202 -20.53 11.34 11.09
C HIS A 202 -20.35 12.85 11.31
N LYS A 203 -21.37 13.55 11.82
CA LYS A 203 -21.29 14.99 12.13
C LYS A 203 -20.18 15.34 13.14
N GLU A 204 -19.89 14.42 14.07
CA GLU A 204 -18.84 14.60 15.06
C GLU A 204 -17.47 14.32 14.45
N TRP A 205 -17.33 13.33 13.55
CA TRP A 205 -16.12 13.17 12.74
C TRP A 205 -15.80 14.40 11.89
N LEU A 206 -16.80 14.99 11.23
CA LEU A 206 -16.61 16.22 10.45
C LEU A 206 -16.19 17.40 11.34
N SER A 207 -16.88 17.60 12.47
CA SER A 207 -16.56 18.65 13.43
C SER A 207 -15.14 18.51 14.00
N MET A 208 -14.79 17.30 14.46
CA MET A 208 -13.46 16.99 14.99
C MET A 208 -12.35 17.20 13.96
N TRP A 209 -12.63 16.99 12.66
CA TRP A 209 -11.66 17.15 11.59
C TRP A 209 -11.46 18.61 11.19
N ARG A 210 -12.53 19.41 11.09
CA ARG A 210 -12.44 20.88 10.94
C ARG A 210 -11.61 21.50 12.07
N GLU A 211 -11.95 21.19 13.32
CA GLU A 211 -11.26 21.69 14.52
C GLU A 211 -9.78 21.22 14.61
N ALA A 212 -9.50 19.98 14.18
CA ALA A 212 -8.14 19.46 14.24
C ALA A 212 -7.20 20.06 13.16
N THR A 213 -7.74 20.34 11.97
CA THR A 213 -7.02 20.89 10.81
C THR A 213 -6.97 22.42 10.78
N ASP A 214 -7.93 23.07 11.45
CA ASP A 214 -8.20 24.51 11.34
C ASP A 214 -8.59 24.91 9.90
N ILE A 215 -9.53 24.17 9.33
CA ILE A 215 -10.08 24.36 7.97
C ILE A 215 -11.60 24.20 8.04
N LEU A 216 -12.36 25.29 7.98
CA LEU A 216 -13.83 25.27 8.08
C LEU A 216 -14.50 24.86 6.76
N GLU A 217 -13.79 25.08 5.65
CA GLU A 217 -14.18 24.81 4.26
C GLU A 217 -14.31 23.31 3.97
N ILE A 218 -13.80 22.43 4.84
CA ILE A 218 -13.98 20.99 4.70
C ILE A 218 -15.47 20.67 4.84
N THR A 219 -16.14 20.33 3.74
CA THR A 219 -17.55 19.96 3.73
C THR A 219 -17.80 18.48 3.94
N GLN A 220 -16.78 17.62 3.75
CA GLN A 220 -16.94 16.18 3.70
C GLN A 220 -15.95 15.43 4.61
N VAL A 221 -16.49 14.42 5.30
CA VAL A 221 -15.78 13.19 5.66
C VAL A 221 -16.65 12.04 5.17
N HIS A 222 -16.12 10.86 4.94
CA HIS A 222 -16.86 9.74 4.37
C HIS A 222 -16.45 8.44 5.06
N ILE A 223 -17.39 7.54 5.38
CA ILE A 223 -17.13 6.44 6.32
C ILE A 223 -17.91 5.18 5.90
N GLN A 224 -17.21 4.11 5.48
CA GLN A 224 -17.79 2.93 4.81
C GLN A 224 -17.33 1.57 5.36
N LYS A 225 -18.23 0.59 5.51
CA LYS A 225 -17.88 -0.74 6.03
C LYS A 225 -17.18 -1.59 4.98
N VAL A 226 -16.10 -2.26 5.39
CA VAL A 226 -15.47 -3.31 4.60
C VAL A 226 -16.32 -4.57 4.73
N GLN A 227 -16.91 -4.99 3.61
CA GLN A 227 -17.60 -6.27 3.49
C GLN A 227 -16.56 -7.38 3.24
N LEU A 228 -16.85 -8.64 3.60
CA LEU A 228 -15.95 -9.79 3.35
C LEU A 228 -15.43 -9.86 1.89
N ILE A 229 -16.31 -9.70 0.91
CA ILE A 229 -15.96 -9.68 -0.52
C ILE A 229 -15.10 -8.45 -0.90
N ARG A 230 -15.15 -7.39 -0.09
CA ARG A 230 -14.37 -6.15 -0.24
C ARG A 230 -13.15 -6.08 0.70
N GLU A 231 -12.86 -7.10 1.50
CA GLU A 231 -11.65 -7.14 2.34
C GLU A 231 -10.40 -7.11 1.45
N GLY A 232 -10.40 -7.86 0.35
CA GLY A 232 -9.38 -7.75 -0.70
C GLY A 232 -9.23 -6.33 -1.25
N ASN A 233 -10.35 -5.66 -1.60
CA ASN A 233 -10.31 -4.28 -2.10
C ASN A 233 -9.70 -3.31 -1.08
N ALA A 234 -10.09 -3.44 0.19
CA ALA A 234 -9.66 -2.51 1.23
C ALA A 234 -8.21 -2.76 1.69
N VAL A 235 -7.74 -4.02 1.65
CA VAL A 235 -6.31 -4.38 1.70
C VAL A 235 -5.57 -3.75 0.52
N ASN A 236 -6.08 -3.91 -0.70
CA ASN A 236 -5.47 -3.38 -1.92
C ASN A 236 -5.30 -1.85 -1.86
N GLU A 237 -6.33 -1.09 -1.49
CA GLU A 237 -6.23 0.38 -1.38
C GLU A 237 -5.12 0.85 -0.42
N ILE A 238 -4.95 0.15 0.71
CA ILE A 238 -3.94 0.51 1.73
C ILE A 238 -2.55 0.01 1.32
N ALA A 239 -2.48 -1.11 0.62
CA ALA A 239 -1.22 -1.67 0.18
C ALA A 239 -0.66 -0.97 -1.08
N LYS A 240 -1.49 -0.35 -1.93
CA LYS A 240 -1.08 0.45 -3.12
C LYS A 240 0.05 1.44 -2.82
N TYR A 241 0.74 1.92 -3.87
CA TYR A 241 1.84 2.89 -3.75
C TYR A 241 1.42 4.19 -3.08
N SER A 242 2.33 4.79 -2.32
CA SER A 242 2.18 6.16 -1.81
C SER A 242 2.30 7.25 -2.88
N ALA A 243 2.65 6.90 -4.11
CA ALA A 243 2.65 7.78 -5.26
C ALA A 243 2.71 6.90 -6.51
N LYS A 244 1.95 7.23 -7.55
CA LYS A 244 1.99 6.45 -8.79
C LYS A 244 3.24 6.81 -9.58
N ASP A 245 3.89 5.76 -10.10
CA ASP A 245 5.15 5.83 -10.82
C ASP A 245 5.08 6.76 -12.04
N TYR A 246 3.97 6.77 -12.78
CA TYR A 246 3.75 7.71 -13.88
C TYR A 246 3.48 9.16 -13.43
N GLU A 247 2.64 9.37 -12.41
CA GLU A 247 2.29 10.71 -11.89
C GLU A 247 3.50 11.47 -11.35
N MET A 248 4.37 10.82 -10.58
CA MET A 248 5.60 11.45 -10.06
C MET A 248 6.66 11.71 -11.14
N SER A 249 6.43 11.29 -12.38
CA SER A 249 7.41 11.38 -13.49
C SER A 249 7.02 12.35 -14.60
N VAL A 250 6.00 13.19 -14.37
CA VAL A 250 5.51 14.12 -15.40
C VAL A 250 6.59 15.12 -15.81
N SER A 251 7.31 15.68 -14.83
CA SER A 251 8.48 16.54 -15.02
C SER A 251 9.44 16.44 -13.82
N ARG A 252 10.59 17.11 -13.89
CA ARG A 252 11.56 17.15 -12.78
C ARG A 252 11.03 17.96 -11.59
N GLU A 253 10.30 19.04 -11.86
CA GLU A 253 9.65 19.90 -10.87
C GLU A 253 8.58 19.11 -10.10
N VAL A 254 7.75 18.34 -10.82
CA VAL A 254 6.77 17.44 -10.22
C VAL A 254 7.47 16.38 -9.36
N PHE A 255 8.51 15.73 -9.89
CA PHE A 255 9.27 14.76 -9.11
C PHE A 255 9.88 15.35 -7.83
N ASP A 256 10.36 16.58 -7.88
CA ASP A 256 10.97 17.28 -6.75
C ASP A 256 9.96 17.57 -5.63
N VAL A 257 8.71 17.91 -5.97
CA VAL A 257 7.61 18.00 -4.99
C VAL A 257 7.35 16.62 -4.36
N PHE A 258 7.23 15.54 -5.15
CA PHE A 258 7.09 14.17 -4.63
C PHE A 258 8.27 13.76 -3.72
N TYR A 259 9.50 14.10 -4.11
CA TYR A 259 10.69 13.78 -3.35
C TYR A 259 10.74 14.54 -2.01
N SER A 260 10.51 15.86 -2.04
CA SER A 260 10.45 16.72 -0.84
C SER A 260 9.31 16.33 0.11
N ALA A 261 8.14 16.04 -0.44
CA ALA A 261 6.96 15.63 0.31
C ALA A 261 7.13 14.28 1.00
N LEU A 262 7.74 13.30 0.33
CA LEU A 262 7.76 11.90 0.80
C LEU A 262 9.11 11.46 1.39
N LYS A 263 10.24 12.13 1.16
CA LYS A 263 11.54 11.73 1.74
C LYS A 263 11.50 11.79 3.28
N GLY A 264 12.12 10.81 3.93
CA GLY A 264 12.22 10.72 5.39
C GLY A 264 10.91 10.40 6.12
N ARG A 265 9.73 10.52 5.49
CA ARG A 265 8.44 10.24 6.13
C ARG A 265 8.19 8.74 6.31
N GLN A 266 7.55 8.36 7.41
CA GLN A 266 6.99 7.03 7.55
C GLN A 266 5.69 6.95 6.73
N LEU A 267 5.73 6.18 5.63
CA LEU A 267 4.62 6.12 4.69
C LEU A 267 3.48 5.23 5.14
N ILE A 268 3.74 4.20 5.95
CA ILE A 268 2.72 3.36 6.60
C ILE A 268 3.03 3.31 8.11
N VAL A 269 2.07 3.71 8.95
CA VAL A 269 2.20 3.82 10.41
C VAL A 269 1.14 2.99 11.10
N TYR A 270 1.58 2.08 11.98
CA TYR A 270 0.72 1.20 12.76
C TYR A 270 0.53 1.78 14.17
N GLY A 271 -0.71 1.76 14.70
CA GLY A 271 -1.07 2.24 16.04
C GLY A 271 -1.91 1.22 16.81
N GLY A 272 -1.86 1.26 18.15
CA GLY A 272 -2.57 0.32 19.03
C GLY A 272 -2.41 -1.15 18.63
N LEU A 273 -3.51 -1.91 18.65
CA LEU A 273 -3.59 -3.33 18.26
C LEU A 273 -2.90 -3.65 16.93
N PHE A 274 -3.01 -2.77 15.92
CA PHE A 274 -2.33 -3.00 14.64
C PHE A 274 -0.82 -2.81 14.71
N LYS A 275 -0.29 -2.06 15.68
CA LYS A 275 1.15 -1.99 16.00
C LYS A 275 1.62 -3.28 16.65
N GLU A 276 0.82 -3.84 17.57
CA GLU A 276 1.10 -5.11 18.25
C GLU A 276 1.10 -6.27 17.26
N TYR A 277 0.04 -6.43 16.47
CA TYR A 277 -0.03 -7.46 15.43
C TYR A 277 0.97 -7.25 14.30
N ALA A 278 1.39 -6.01 14.03
CA ALA A 278 2.49 -5.75 13.10
C ALA A 278 3.84 -6.26 13.63
N LEU A 279 4.07 -6.25 14.95
CA LEU A 279 5.25 -6.83 15.57
C LEU A 279 5.17 -8.37 15.56
N LYS A 280 4.02 -8.95 15.96
CA LYS A 280 3.75 -10.39 15.85
C LYS A 280 4.00 -10.94 14.44
N TYR A 281 3.64 -10.17 13.40
CA TYR A 281 3.90 -10.55 12.01
C TYR A 281 5.40 -10.59 11.65
N GLU A 282 6.18 -9.59 12.07
CA GLU A 282 7.63 -9.59 11.81
C GLU A 282 8.37 -10.68 12.61
N ASN A 283 7.85 -11.04 13.78
CA ASN A 283 8.37 -12.12 14.62
C ASN A 283 7.99 -13.54 14.13
N GLY A 284 7.18 -13.67 13.07
CA GLY A 284 6.68 -14.97 12.58
C GLY A 284 5.56 -15.61 13.42
N GLU A 285 5.11 -14.98 14.51
CA GLU A 285 4.05 -15.50 15.40
C GLU A 285 2.70 -15.72 14.66
N LEU A 286 2.49 -15.02 13.55
CA LEU A 286 1.30 -15.14 12.71
C LEU A 286 1.44 -16.15 11.56
N ASP A 287 2.56 -16.85 11.43
CA ASP A 287 2.83 -17.76 10.29
C ASP A 287 1.85 -18.95 10.24
N LYS A 288 1.35 -19.41 11.39
CA LYS A 288 0.25 -20.39 11.50
C LYS A 288 -1.04 -19.97 10.78
N TYR A 289 -1.22 -18.69 10.47
CA TYR A 289 -2.38 -18.14 9.76
C TYR A 289 -2.10 -17.85 8.28
N LYS A 290 -0.86 -17.95 7.81
CA LYS A 290 -0.52 -17.78 6.40
C LYS A 290 -0.90 -19.04 5.62
N THR A 291 -1.49 -18.85 4.43
CA THR A 291 -1.80 -19.97 3.53
C THR A 291 -0.50 -20.58 2.99
N LYS A 292 -0.40 -21.92 2.99
CA LYS A 292 0.68 -22.64 2.31
C LYS A 292 0.48 -22.60 0.80
N ASP A 293 1.57 -22.37 0.08
CA ASP A 293 1.63 -22.44 -1.36
C ASP A 293 1.40 -23.89 -1.82
N LYS A 294 0.34 -24.09 -2.61
CA LYS A 294 -0.08 -25.41 -3.12
C LYS A 294 0.43 -25.66 -4.55
N ASN A 295 1.13 -24.70 -5.16
CA ASN A 295 1.61 -24.85 -6.53
C ASN A 295 2.81 -25.81 -6.59
N GLU A 296 2.84 -26.67 -7.60
CA GLU A 296 4.01 -27.50 -7.91
C GLU A 296 4.84 -26.80 -9.00
N TYR A 297 6.05 -26.38 -8.64
CA TYR A 297 6.94 -25.65 -9.51
C TYR A 297 7.88 -26.61 -10.25
N PHE A 298 8.01 -26.44 -11.56
CA PHE A 298 8.81 -27.32 -12.43
C PHE A 298 9.99 -26.61 -13.07
N TYR A 299 9.84 -25.33 -13.43
CA TYR A 299 10.89 -24.58 -14.11
C TYR A 299 11.44 -23.44 -13.25
N LYS A 300 12.75 -23.28 -13.31
CA LYS A 300 13.48 -22.07 -12.94
C LYS A 300 13.46 -21.13 -14.13
N LEU A 301 13.18 -19.85 -13.89
CA LEU A 301 13.14 -18.81 -14.91
C LEU A 301 14.05 -17.66 -14.49
N ILE A 302 15.11 -17.40 -15.26
CA ILE A 302 16.02 -16.29 -15.06
C ILE A 302 15.69 -15.18 -16.06
N ALA A 303 15.42 -13.98 -15.54
CA ALA A 303 15.17 -12.79 -16.34
C ALA A 303 16.32 -11.78 -16.15
N ARG A 304 17.06 -11.50 -17.22
CA ARG A 304 18.14 -10.50 -17.25
C ARG A 304 17.77 -9.32 -18.13
N TRP A 305 17.94 -8.10 -17.63
CA TRP A 305 17.66 -6.89 -18.38
C TRP A 305 18.74 -6.65 -19.43
N ASN A 306 18.33 -6.53 -20.70
CA ASN A 306 19.18 -6.02 -21.76
C ASN A 306 18.91 -4.51 -21.90
N PRO A 307 19.90 -3.63 -21.62
CA PRO A 307 19.72 -2.19 -21.66
C PRO A 307 19.53 -1.66 -23.08
N ASP A 308 20.25 -2.20 -24.06
CA ASP A 308 20.26 -1.72 -25.46
C ASP A 308 18.90 -1.94 -26.14
N LEU A 309 18.28 -3.10 -25.86
CA LEU A 309 16.98 -3.51 -26.39
C LEU A 309 15.80 -3.14 -25.48
N LEU A 310 16.09 -2.53 -24.32
CA LEU A 310 15.12 -2.15 -23.27
C LEU A 310 14.09 -3.26 -22.96
N LYS A 311 14.57 -4.51 -22.84
CA LYS A 311 13.73 -5.70 -22.62
C LYS A 311 14.44 -6.74 -21.77
N PHE A 312 13.69 -7.69 -21.19
CA PHE A 312 14.28 -8.83 -20.50
C PHE A 312 14.61 -9.98 -21.48
N HIS A 313 15.83 -10.52 -21.39
CA HIS A 313 16.15 -11.87 -21.83
C HIS A 313 15.60 -12.87 -20.80
N GLN A 314 15.07 -14.00 -21.26
CA GLN A 314 14.44 -15.03 -20.42
C GLN A 314 15.04 -16.39 -20.70
N GLU A 315 15.58 -17.04 -19.67
CA GLU A 315 16.17 -18.37 -19.73
C GLU A 315 15.39 -19.31 -18.80
N TYR A 316 15.00 -20.47 -19.32
CA TYR A 316 14.32 -21.52 -18.55
C TYR A 316 15.25 -22.70 -18.33
N ALA A 317 15.22 -23.27 -17.12
CA ALA A 317 15.84 -24.55 -16.78
C ALA A 317 14.88 -25.36 -15.91
N GLU A 318 14.99 -26.68 -15.90
CA GLU A 318 14.22 -27.50 -14.97
C GLU A 318 14.75 -27.35 -13.53
N LEU A 319 13.86 -27.46 -12.55
CA LEU A 319 14.22 -27.49 -11.14
C LEU A 319 14.67 -28.91 -10.77
N THR A 320 15.77 -29.01 -10.03
CA THR A 320 16.20 -30.31 -9.47
C THR A 320 15.19 -30.77 -8.41
N GLU A 321 15.14 -32.07 -8.11
CA GLU A 321 14.24 -32.63 -7.09
C GLU A 321 14.40 -31.92 -5.72
N ALA A 322 15.64 -31.58 -5.34
CA ALA A 322 15.94 -30.82 -4.13
C ALA A 322 15.36 -29.40 -4.17
N GLU A 323 15.40 -28.72 -5.32
CA GLU A 323 14.77 -27.40 -5.48
C GLU A 323 13.24 -27.51 -5.49
N GLN A 324 12.66 -28.52 -6.12
CA GLN A 324 11.21 -28.76 -6.10
C GLN A 324 10.72 -28.99 -4.65
N LEU A 325 11.44 -29.80 -3.88
CA LEU A 325 11.16 -30.05 -2.46
C LEU A 325 11.31 -28.79 -1.62
N GLN A 326 12.31 -27.94 -1.88
CA GLN A 326 12.53 -26.68 -1.16
C GLN A 326 11.32 -25.72 -1.25
N TYR A 327 10.65 -25.66 -2.40
CA TYR A 327 9.53 -24.72 -2.60
C TYR A 327 8.15 -25.30 -2.24
N LYS A 328 8.03 -26.63 -2.17
CA LYS A 328 6.77 -27.35 -1.88
C LYS A 328 6.23 -27.00 -0.49
N GLY A 329 5.01 -26.46 -0.44
CA GLY A 329 4.36 -26.10 0.82
C GLY A 329 4.95 -24.88 1.54
N SER A 330 5.83 -24.11 0.89
CA SER A 330 6.33 -22.83 1.41
C SER A 330 5.19 -21.86 1.71
N LEU A 331 5.37 -20.94 2.66
CA LEU A 331 4.30 -19.96 2.98
C LEU A 331 4.11 -18.97 1.83
N GLN A 332 2.88 -18.46 1.69
CA GLN A 332 2.61 -17.31 0.84
C GLN A 332 3.13 -16.04 1.53
N GLU A 333 4.04 -15.32 0.87
CA GLU A 333 4.65 -14.08 1.39
C GLU A 333 4.15 -12.79 0.70
N GLU A 334 3.60 -12.92 -0.49
CA GLU A 334 3.16 -11.81 -1.34
C GLU A 334 1.73 -12.11 -1.84
N ILE A 335 0.85 -11.10 -1.84
CA ILE A 335 -0.44 -11.13 -2.55
C ILE A 335 -0.33 -10.13 -3.69
N GLU A 336 -0.75 -10.54 -4.89
CA GLU A 336 -0.77 -9.63 -6.03
C GLU A 336 -1.92 -8.63 -5.90
N ILE A 337 -1.59 -7.33 -5.99
CA ILE A 337 -2.57 -6.25 -6.01
C ILE A 337 -2.94 -5.97 -7.46
N GLU A 338 -4.19 -6.25 -7.82
CA GLU A 338 -4.78 -5.78 -9.07
C GLU A 338 -4.90 -4.24 -9.03
N LYS A 339 -4.63 -3.59 -10.17
CA LYS A 339 -4.65 -2.13 -10.34
C LYS A 339 -5.99 -1.68 -10.91
#